data_AF-A0A9P6IHL3-F1
#
_entry.id   AF-A0A9P6IHL3-F1
#
_cell.length_a   1.000
_cell.length_b   1.000
_cell.length_c   1.000
_cell.angle_alpha   90.00
_cell.angle_beta   90.00
_cell.angle_gamma   90.00
#
_symmetry.space_group_name_H-M   'P 1'
#
loop_
_entity.id
_entity.type
_entity.pdbx_description
1 polymer ?
#
loop_
_entity_poly.entity_id
_entity_poly.type
_entity_poly.pdbx_seq_one_letter_code
_entity_poly.pdbx_strand_id
1 'polypeptide(L)'
;MGAVNFALDPELSAAVNEHGPLRGPHNVVTPEEYQERGRALFQAVYQHHTEPILTKIGNSSQDLVQSILRDTYGKILSDTSLISIPETELCLVATLVPLNVPPQLKSHVYGARNVGVPMEQVQQLVTVAESITQW
;
A
#
# COMPACT_ATOMS: atom_id res chain seq x y z
N MET A 1 25.18 3.70 -8.22
CA MET A 1 24.09 3.78 -7.22
C MET A 1 24.74 3.62 -5.86
N GLY A 2 24.56 4.57 -4.94
CA GLY A 2 25.26 4.56 -3.65
C GLY A 2 24.77 3.40 -2.77
N ALA A 3 25.70 2.68 -2.17
CA ALA A 3 25.38 1.60 -1.23
C ALA A 3 24.51 2.14 -0.10
N VAL A 4 23.46 1.39 0.24
CA VAL A 4 22.59 1.73 1.36
C VAL A 4 23.37 1.43 2.64
N ASN A 5 23.81 2.48 3.35
CA ASN A 5 24.66 2.37 4.55
C ASN A 5 23.87 2.73 5.81
N PHE A 6 22.68 2.15 5.97
CA PHE A 6 22.01 2.14 7.27
C PHE A 6 22.81 1.24 8.23
N ALA A 7 22.73 1.47 9.53
CA ALA A 7 23.35 0.62 10.56
C ALA A 7 22.65 -0.75 10.68
N LEU A 8 22.57 -1.47 9.55
CA LEU A 8 22.05 -2.81 9.44
C LEU A 8 23.16 -3.81 9.75
N ASP A 9 22.77 -5.00 10.18
CA ASP A 9 23.67 -6.14 10.28
C ASP A 9 24.41 -6.37 8.93
N PRO A 10 25.71 -6.75 8.93
CA PRO A 10 26.50 -6.91 7.71
C PRO A 10 25.91 -7.90 6.70
N GLU A 11 25.27 -8.98 7.17
CA GLU A 11 24.63 -9.97 6.30
C GLU A 11 23.41 -9.36 5.62
N LEU A 12 22.59 -8.63 6.38
CA LEU A 12 21.42 -7.92 5.86
C LEU A 12 21.82 -6.81 4.87
N SER A 13 22.88 -6.07 5.17
CA SER A 13 23.40 -5.03 4.29
C SER A 13 23.93 -5.62 2.97
N ALA A 14 24.61 -6.76 3.02
CA ALA A 14 25.04 -7.49 1.82
C ALA A 14 23.84 -7.96 0.98
N ALA A 15 22.85 -8.60 1.62
CA ALA A 15 21.66 -9.12 0.94
C ALA A 15 20.85 -8.01 0.23
N VAL A 16 20.67 -6.86 0.89
CA VAL A 16 19.95 -5.70 0.33
C VAL A 16 20.70 -5.12 -0.88
N ASN A 17 22.02 -5.00 -0.80
CA ASN A 17 22.82 -4.45 -1.90
C ASN A 17 22.94 -5.42 -3.09
N GLU A 18 22.89 -6.73 -2.87
CA GLU A 18 22.96 -7.75 -3.94
C GLU A 18 21.70 -7.83 -4.80
N HIS A 19 20.51 -7.68 -4.20
CA HIS A 19 19.24 -7.83 -4.92
C HIS A 19 18.93 -6.72 -5.94
N GLY A 20 19.72 -5.64 -5.95
CA GLY A 20 19.45 -4.46 -6.78
C GLY A 20 18.06 -3.87 -6.50
N PRO A 21 17.59 -2.90 -7.31
CA PRO A 21 16.23 -2.42 -7.16
C PRO A 21 15.23 -3.49 -7.62
N LEU A 22 14.38 -3.97 -6.70
CA LEU A 22 13.23 -4.84 -7.03
C LEU A 22 12.36 -4.27 -8.16
N ARG A 23 12.33 -2.93 -8.27
CA ARG A 23 11.58 -2.18 -9.29
C ARG A 23 12.52 -1.51 -10.31
N GLY A 24 13.59 -2.21 -10.68
CA GLY A 24 14.53 -1.78 -11.70
C GLY A 24 13.99 -1.89 -13.13
N PRO A 25 14.76 -1.45 -14.14
CA PRO A 25 14.41 -1.52 -15.56
C PRO A 25 14.22 -2.96 -16.10
N HIS A 26 14.43 -3.97 -15.26
CA HIS A 26 14.27 -5.38 -15.58
C HIS A 26 12.82 -5.89 -15.43
N ASN A 27 11.90 -5.10 -14.84
CA ASN A 27 10.48 -5.44 -14.85
C ASN A 27 9.89 -5.10 -16.23
N VAL A 28 9.58 -6.14 -17.00
CA VAL A 28 9.00 -6.11 -18.36
C VAL A 28 7.53 -5.63 -18.36
N VAL A 29 7.02 -5.16 -17.21
CA VAL A 29 5.63 -4.77 -17.04
C VAL A 29 5.38 -3.38 -17.62
N THR A 30 4.42 -3.31 -18.53
CA THR A 30 3.98 -2.09 -19.20
C THR A 30 3.20 -1.16 -18.26
N PRO A 31 3.16 0.16 -18.55
CA PRO A 31 2.30 1.10 -17.82
C PRO A 31 0.83 0.66 -17.74
N GLU A 32 0.30 0.07 -18.81
CA GLU A 32 -1.08 -0.39 -18.93
C GLU A 32 -1.35 -1.57 -18.01
N GLU A 33 -0.44 -2.56 -17.95
CA GLU A 33 -0.55 -3.69 -17.03
C GLU A 33 -0.50 -3.23 -15.58
N TYR A 34 0.34 -2.24 -15.24
CA TYR A 34 0.34 -1.64 -13.89
C TYR A 34 -0.99 -0.97 -13.57
N GLN A 35 -1.58 -0.25 -14.52
CA GLN A 35 -2.86 0.38 -14.32
C GLN A 35 -3.99 -0.65 -14.13
N GLU A 36 -3.97 -1.75 -14.90
CA GLU A 36 -4.96 -2.82 -14.79
C GLU A 36 -4.90 -3.52 -13.43
N ARG A 37 -3.72 -4.01 -13.01
CA ARG A 37 -3.56 -4.66 -11.70
C ARG A 37 -3.82 -3.70 -10.54
N GLY A 38 -3.44 -2.43 -10.71
CA GLY A 38 -3.70 -1.41 -9.70
C GLY A 38 -5.19 -1.14 -9.54
N ARG A 39 -5.94 -1.05 -10.65
CA ARG A 39 -7.40 -0.96 -10.62
C ARG A 39 -8.04 -2.20 -10.04
N ALA A 40 -7.54 -3.40 -10.34
CA ALA A 40 -8.04 -4.64 -9.76
C ALA A 40 -7.87 -4.67 -8.23
N LEU A 41 -6.69 -4.29 -7.71
CA LEU A 41 -6.47 -4.18 -6.27
C LEU A 41 -7.36 -3.11 -5.65
N PHE A 42 -7.41 -1.91 -6.24
CA PHE A 42 -8.25 -0.82 -5.76
C PHE A 42 -9.72 -1.27 -5.67
N GLN A 43 -10.20 -2.02 -6.67
CA GLN A 43 -11.54 -2.57 -6.69
C GLN A 43 -11.77 -3.64 -5.61
N ALA A 44 -10.77 -4.48 -5.30
CA ALA A 44 -10.87 -5.45 -4.21
C ALA A 44 -10.99 -4.76 -2.84
N VAL A 45 -10.21 -3.70 -2.62
CA VAL A 45 -10.20 -2.93 -1.37
C VAL A 45 -11.50 -2.14 -1.18
N TYR A 46 -11.91 -1.36 -2.18
CA TYR A 46 -13.02 -0.41 -2.04
C TYR A 46 -14.37 -0.94 -2.55
N GLN A 47 -14.40 -2.03 -3.31
CA GLN A 47 -15.61 -2.68 -3.83
C GLN A 47 -16.58 -1.69 -4.48
N HIS A 48 -17.83 -1.62 -4.02
CA HIS A 48 -18.86 -0.72 -4.54
C HIS A 48 -18.55 0.78 -4.35
N HIS A 49 -17.55 1.13 -3.54
CA HIS A 49 -17.05 2.51 -3.39
C HIS A 49 -15.94 2.88 -4.39
N THR A 50 -15.48 1.95 -5.23
CA THR A 50 -14.40 2.18 -6.20
C THR A 50 -14.67 3.40 -7.09
N GLU A 51 -15.73 3.35 -7.90
CA GLU A 51 -16.04 4.44 -8.82
C GLU A 51 -16.39 5.76 -8.11
N PRO A 52 -17.19 5.76 -7.02
CA PRO A 52 -17.40 6.98 -6.24
C PRO A 52 -16.10 7.64 -5.74
N ILE A 53 -15.14 6.85 -5.24
CA ILE A 53 -13.86 7.39 -4.76
C ILE A 53 -13.02 7.91 -5.93
N LEU A 54 -12.88 7.14 -7.01
CA LEU A 54 -12.12 7.56 -8.18
C LEU A 54 -12.71 8.82 -8.83
N THR A 55 -14.04 8.92 -8.91
CA THR A 55 -14.73 10.12 -9.40
C THR A 55 -14.43 11.32 -8.51
N LYS A 56 -14.51 11.15 -7.19
CA LYS A 56 -14.21 12.24 -6.23
C LYS A 56 -12.78 12.74 -6.36
N ILE A 57 -11.81 11.84 -6.51
CA ILE A 57 -10.40 12.18 -6.73
C ILE A 57 -10.24 12.87 -8.09
N GLY A 58 -10.84 12.31 -9.14
CA GLY A 58 -10.78 12.82 -10.51
C GLY A 58 -11.35 14.22 -10.68
N ASN A 59 -12.40 14.56 -9.93
CA ASN A 59 -12.95 15.91 -9.86
C ASN A 59 -11.93 16.94 -9.31
N SER A 60 -10.92 16.49 -8.57
CA SER A 60 -9.81 17.34 -8.10
C SER A 60 -8.63 17.28 -9.07
N SER A 61 -8.26 16.08 -9.54
CA SER A 61 -7.21 15.88 -10.54
C SER A 61 -7.30 14.49 -11.16
N GLN A 62 -7.39 14.44 -12.50
CA GLN A 62 -7.37 13.19 -13.24
C GLN A 62 -5.97 12.54 -13.26
N ASP A 63 -4.91 13.34 -13.24
CA ASP A 63 -3.54 12.83 -13.14
C ASP A 63 -3.30 12.14 -11.79
N LEU A 64 -3.97 12.59 -10.74
CA LEU A 64 -3.91 11.94 -9.44
C LEU A 64 -4.56 10.55 -9.48
N VAL A 65 -5.68 10.38 -10.20
CA VAL A 65 -6.29 9.06 -10.42
C VAL A 65 -5.30 8.15 -11.16
N GLN A 66 -4.67 8.64 -12.22
CA GLN A 66 -3.67 7.86 -12.97
C GLN A 66 -2.49 7.45 -12.09
N SER A 67 -1.96 8.37 -11.29
CA SER A 67 -0.84 8.11 -10.39
C SER A 67 -1.21 7.10 -9.30
N ILE A 68 -2.41 7.21 -8.72
CA ILE A 68 -2.90 6.25 -7.72
C ILE A 68 -3.04 4.86 -8.31
N LEU A 69 -3.70 4.71 -9.46
CA LEU A 69 -3.97 3.41 -10.05
C LEU A 69 -2.69 2.78 -10.60
N ARG A 70 -1.91 3.50 -11.40
CA ARG A 70 -0.70 2.96 -12.03
C ARG A 70 0.46 2.85 -11.07
N ASP A 71 0.79 3.93 -10.36
CA ASP A 71 2.07 4.01 -9.64
C ASP A 71 1.95 3.50 -8.20
N THR A 72 0.91 3.88 -7.47
CA THR A 72 0.73 3.41 -6.08
C THR A 72 0.17 1.99 -6.04
N TYR A 73 -1.06 1.79 -6.53
CA TYR A 73 -1.72 0.49 -6.47
C TYR A 73 -1.09 -0.49 -7.47
N GLY A 74 -0.72 -0.03 -8.66
CA GLY A 74 -0.15 -0.86 -9.71
C GLY A 74 1.28 -1.31 -9.44
N LYS A 75 2.22 -0.37 -9.30
CA LYS A 75 3.65 -0.70 -9.16
C LYS A 75 4.06 -1.14 -7.76
N ILE A 76 3.39 -0.65 -6.73
CA ILE A 76 3.82 -0.84 -5.33
C ILE A 76 2.92 -1.83 -4.60
N LEU A 77 1.63 -1.53 -4.42
CA LEU A 77 0.79 -2.25 -3.47
C LEU A 77 0.26 -3.59 -3.98
N SER A 78 0.12 -3.75 -5.30
CA SER A 78 -0.32 -5.03 -5.87
C SER A 78 0.82 -6.02 -6.07
N ASP A 79 2.05 -5.69 -5.66
CA ASP A 79 3.16 -6.64 -5.65
C ASP A 79 3.08 -7.48 -4.38
N THR A 80 2.55 -8.70 -4.53
CA THR A 80 2.32 -9.62 -3.43
C THR A 80 3.40 -10.69 -3.31
N SER A 81 4.58 -10.47 -3.89
CA SER A 81 5.70 -11.42 -3.82
C SER A 81 6.25 -11.61 -2.40
N LEU A 82 6.15 -10.57 -1.56
CA LEU A 82 6.64 -10.57 -0.18
C LEU A 82 5.56 -10.26 0.86
N ILE A 83 4.67 -9.32 0.57
CA ILE A 83 3.61 -8.88 1.49
C ILE A 83 2.28 -9.09 0.79
N SER A 84 1.38 -9.88 1.38
CA SER A 84 0.07 -10.16 0.83
C SER A 84 -0.85 -8.92 0.87
N ILE A 85 -1.98 -8.97 0.16
CA ILE A 85 -2.98 -7.88 0.16
C ILE A 85 -3.52 -7.63 1.59
N PRO A 86 -3.93 -8.65 2.38
CA PRO A 86 -4.35 -8.45 3.77
C PRO A 86 -3.28 -7.80 4.65
N GLU A 87 -2.02 -8.22 4.52
CA GLU A 87 -0.90 -7.64 5.27
C GLU A 87 -0.63 -6.20 4.85
N THR A 88 -0.76 -5.89 3.55
CA THR A 88 -0.63 -4.53 3.03
C THR A 88 -1.70 -3.60 3.63
N GLU A 89 -2.97 -4.03 3.68
CA GLU A 89 -4.03 -3.23 4.31
C GLU A 89 -3.80 -3.04 5.81
N LEU A 90 -3.28 -4.05 6.52
CA LEU A 90 -2.86 -3.92 7.92
C LEU A 90 -1.73 -2.88 8.06
N CYS A 91 -0.69 -2.92 7.22
CA CYS A 91 0.37 -1.90 7.23
C CYS A 91 -0.18 -0.49 6.98
N LEU A 92 -1.14 -0.34 6.06
CA LEU A 92 -1.79 0.94 5.80
C LEU A 92 -2.59 1.42 7.01
N VAL A 93 -3.41 0.58 7.63
CA VAL A 93 -4.14 0.93 8.87
C VAL A 93 -3.17 1.37 9.96
N ALA A 94 -2.11 0.60 10.21
CA ALA A 94 -1.10 0.90 11.23
C ALA A 94 -0.43 2.27 11.00
N THR A 95 -0.22 2.65 9.74
CA THR A 95 0.41 3.91 9.35
C THR A 95 -0.56 5.08 9.41
N LEU A 96 -1.82 4.88 9.03
CA LEU A 96 -2.82 5.95 8.95
C LEU A 96 -3.32 6.43 10.31
N VAL A 97 -3.22 5.59 11.35
CA VAL A 97 -3.51 5.96 12.75
C VAL A 97 -2.62 7.12 13.22
N PRO A 98 -1.28 7.00 13.27
CA PRO A 98 -0.41 8.09 13.72
C PRO A 98 -0.41 9.29 12.77
N LEU A 99 -0.68 9.10 11.47
CA LEU A 99 -0.83 10.21 10.52
C LEU A 99 -2.09 11.06 10.75
N ASN A 100 -3.05 10.57 11.55
CA ASN A 100 -4.31 11.23 11.86
C ASN A 100 -5.07 11.72 10.61
N VAL A 101 -5.33 10.79 9.69
CA VAL A 101 -6.09 11.01 8.44
C VAL A 101 -7.37 10.15 8.41
N PRO A 102 -8.43 10.54 9.15
CA PRO A 102 -9.61 9.70 9.38
C PRO A 102 -10.33 9.18 8.13
N PRO A 103 -10.50 9.95 7.03
CA PRO A 103 -11.15 9.45 5.82
C PRO A 103 -10.41 8.26 5.20
N GLN A 104 -9.08 8.32 5.15
CA GLN A 104 -8.22 7.27 4.63
C GLN A 104 -8.23 6.08 5.58
N LEU A 105 -8.04 6.32 6.89
CA LEU A 105 -8.06 5.26 7.90
C LEU A 105 -9.38 4.47 7.84
N LYS A 106 -10.52 5.17 7.83
CA LYS A 106 -11.84 4.53 7.71
C LYS A 106 -11.92 3.65 6.47
N SER A 107 -11.46 4.16 5.32
CA SER A 107 -11.56 3.43 4.06
C SER A 107 -10.70 2.18 4.06
N HIS A 108 -9.49 2.22 4.65
CA HIS A 108 -8.60 1.07 4.77
C HIS A 108 -8.98 0.08 5.87
N VAL A 109 -9.68 0.51 6.94
CA VAL A 109 -10.29 -0.43 7.90
C VAL A 109 -11.35 -1.31 7.21
N TYR A 110 -12.21 -0.71 6.38
CA TYR A 110 -13.14 -1.48 5.56
C TYR A 110 -12.42 -2.26 4.45
N GLY A 111 -11.37 -1.70 3.88
CA GLY A 111 -10.48 -2.34 2.92
C GLY A 111 -9.92 -3.66 3.44
N ALA A 112 -9.28 -3.63 4.61
CA ALA A 112 -8.79 -4.80 5.33
C ALA A 112 -9.87 -5.88 5.49
N ARG A 113 -11.08 -5.49 5.90
CA ARG A 113 -12.22 -6.42 6.00
C ARG A 113 -12.56 -7.06 4.65
N ASN A 114 -12.63 -6.25 3.60
CA ASN A 114 -13.04 -6.67 2.27
C ASN A 114 -12.04 -7.64 1.64
N VAL A 115 -10.77 -7.56 2.04
CA VAL A 115 -9.70 -8.48 1.62
C VAL A 115 -9.50 -9.65 2.60
N GLY A 116 -10.39 -9.82 3.59
CA GLY A 116 -10.46 -11.01 4.43
C GLY A 116 -9.80 -10.90 5.81
N VAL A 117 -9.34 -9.72 6.22
CA VAL A 117 -8.81 -9.52 7.58
C VAL A 117 -9.95 -9.54 8.60
N PRO A 118 -9.88 -10.36 9.67
CA PRO A 118 -10.83 -10.31 10.77
C PRO A 118 -10.84 -8.93 11.46
N MET A 119 -12.03 -8.41 11.77
CA MET A 119 -12.14 -7.09 12.42
C MET A 119 -11.54 -7.03 13.83
N GLU A 120 -11.47 -8.16 14.52
CA GLU A 120 -10.74 -8.27 15.78
C GLU A 120 -9.24 -7.93 15.61
N GLN A 121 -8.61 -8.46 14.55
CA GLN A 121 -7.21 -8.19 14.26
C GLN A 121 -6.97 -6.72 13.90
N VAL A 122 -7.88 -6.10 13.14
CA VAL A 122 -7.80 -4.67 12.83
C VAL A 122 -7.93 -3.81 14.10
N GLN A 123 -8.84 -4.18 15.01
CA GLN A 123 -9.03 -3.46 16.27
C GLN A 123 -7.78 -3.54 17.17
N GLN A 124 -7.19 -4.73 17.29
CA GLN A 124 -5.93 -4.93 18.03
C GLN A 124 -4.79 -4.10 17.43
N LEU A 125 -4.68 -4.10 16.10
CA LEU A 125 -3.69 -3.30 15.40
C LEU A 125 -3.85 -1.80 15.66
N VAL A 126 -5.07 -1.27 15.61
CA VAL A 126 -5.34 0.15 15.89
C VAL A 126 -4.89 0.49 17.31
N THR A 127 -5.20 -0.34 18.30
CA THR A 127 -4.74 -0.14 19.69
C THR A 127 -3.21 -0.11 19.80
N VAL A 128 -2.50 -1.00 19.10
CA VAL A 128 -1.03 -0.96 19.04
C VAL A 128 -0.53 0.32 18.38
N ALA A 129 -1.11 0.71 17.23
CA ALA A 129 -0.69 1.90 16.51
C ALA A 129 -0.96 3.20 17.30
N GLU A 130 -2.07 3.27 18.05
CA GLU A 130 -2.37 4.38 18.96
C GLU A 130 -1.33 4.50 20.08
N SER A 131 -0.81 3.39 20.60
CA SER A 131 0.23 3.42 21.64
C SER A 131 1.53 4.10 21.17
N ILE A 132 1.82 4.07 19.87
CA ILE A 132 3.00 4.74 19.27
C ILE A 132 2.81 6.26 19.27
N THR A 133 1.58 6.76 19.23
CA THR A 133 1.30 8.21 19.23
C THR A 133 1.49 8.87 20.59
N GLN A 134 1.73 8.07 21.63
CA GLN A 134 1.87 8.52 23.02
C GLN A 134 3.33 8.63 23.49
N TRP A 135 4.30 8.39 22.59
CA TRP A 135 5.73 8.55 22.85
C TRP A 135 6.20 9.98 22.62
#